data_AF-A0A6C0BWL0-F1
#
_entry.id   AF-A0A6C0BWL0-F1
#
_cell.length_a   1.000
_cell.length_b   1.000
_cell.length_c   1.000
_cell.angle_alpha   90.00
_cell.angle_beta   90.00
_cell.angle_gamma   90.00
#
_symmetry.space_group_name_H-M   'P 1'
#
loop_
_entity.id
_entity.type
_entity.pdbx_description
1 polymer ?
#
loop_
_entity_poly.entity_id
_entity_poly.type
_entity_poly.pdbx_seq_one_letter_code
_entity_poly.pdbx_strand_id
1 'polypeptide(L)'
;MRELYFFIFGCLFIYYLLDIRDHCYLYNNNYDLLKKNIQTLVRQAARWSTASKQDDSSMIAVLHANYGAGYLWAVKDIATDDQIEKAAGINIRKFENEIIKIQDEATVRMSQLCSEYGPEPSYLTALGGEGS
;
A
#
# COMPACT_ATOMS: atom_id res chain seq x y z
N MET A 1 11.37 -39.00 -44.61
CA MET A 1 10.45 -37.84 -44.72
C MET A 1 9.39 -37.89 -43.62
N ARG A 2 8.49 -38.88 -43.59
CA ARG A 2 7.41 -38.96 -42.58
C ARG A 2 7.89 -39.00 -41.12
N GLU A 3 8.88 -39.83 -40.80
CA GLU A 3 9.41 -39.93 -39.43
C GLU A 3 10.10 -38.63 -38.96
N LEU A 4 10.73 -37.90 -39.90
CA LEU A 4 11.34 -36.59 -39.62
C LEU A 4 10.27 -35.53 -39.31
N TYR A 5 9.13 -35.58 -40.00
CA TYR A 5 7.99 -34.70 -39.73
C TYR A 5 7.41 -34.92 -38.32
N PHE A 6 7.24 -36.18 -37.90
CA PHE A 6 6.77 -36.49 -36.55
C PHE A 6 7.75 -36.03 -35.48
N PHE A 7 9.05 -36.18 -35.72
CA PHE A 7 10.08 -35.70 -34.81
C PHE A 7 10.06 -34.17 -34.67
N ILE A 8 10.03 -33.44 -35.79
CA ILE A 8 9.96 -31.96 -35.79
C ILE A 8 8.68 -31.48 -35.10
N PHE A 9 7.53 -32.08 -35.41
CA PHE A 9 6.26 -31.74 -34.78
C PHE A 9 6.29 -32.00 -33.26
N GLY A 10 6.87 -33.12 -32.83
CA GLY A 10 7.07 -33.43 -31.41
C GLY A 10 7.95 -32.39 -30.70
N CYS A 11 9.05 -31.97 -31.32
CA CYS A 11 9.91 -30.92 -30.78
C CYS A 11 9.17 -29.58 -30.65
N LEU A 12 8.40 -29.17 -31.65
CA LEU A 12 7.60 -27.94 -31.61
C LEU A 12 6.51 -28.00 -30.53
N PHE A 13 5.85 -29.16 -30.37
CA PHE A 13 4.84 -29.36 -29.35
C PHE A 13 5.43 -29.28 -27.94
N ILE A 14 6.60 -29.90 -27.70
CA ILE A 14 7.29 -29.81 -26.42
C ILE A 14 7.73 -28.37 -26.13
N TYR A 15 8.29 -27.67 -27.12
CA TYR A 15 8.65 -26.25 -26.98
C TYR A 15 7.44 -25.40 -26.59
N TYR A 16 6.29 -25.62 -27.24
CA TYR A 16 5.04 -24.94 -26.93
C TYR A 16 4.55 -25.23 -25.50
N LEU A 17 4.65 -26.48 -25.03
CA LEU A 17 4.30 -26.83 -23.64
C LEU A 17 5.23 -26.18 -22.61
N LEU A 18 6.52 -26.06 -22.92
CA LEU A 18 7.49 -25.38 -22.06
C LEU A 18 7.20 -23.88 -21.97
N ASP A 19 6.86 -23.24 -23.10
CA ASP A 19 6.49 -21.82 -23.15
C ASP A 19 5.23 -21.51 -22.32
N ILE A 20 4.17 -22.35 -22.44
CA ILE A 20 2.96 -22.23 -21.60
C ILE A 20 3.31 -22.36 -20.13
N ARG A 21 4.11 -23.37 -19.76
CA ARG A 21 4.50 -23.62 -18.37
C ARG A 21 5.22 -22.40 -17.80
N ASP A 22 6.20 -21.87 -18.52
CA ASP A 22 7.02 -20.76 -18.05
C ASP A 22 6.18 -19.48 -17.92
N HIS A 23 5.26 -19.23 -18.85
CA HIS A 23 4.35 -18.08 -18.76
C HIS A 23 3.37 -18.19 -17.57
N CYS A 24 2.78 -19.36 -17.35
CA CYS A 24 1.90 -19.60 -16.20
C CYS A 24 2.65 -19.50 -14.86
N TYR A 25 3.88 -20.03 -14.79
CA TYR A 25 4.68 -20.02 -13.58
C TYR A 25 5.15 -18.61 -13.20
N LEU A 26 5.56 -17.80 -14.19
CA LEU A 26 5.92 -16.40 -13.97
C LEU A 26 4.71 -15.55 -13.56
N TYR A 27 3.55 -15.77 -14.19
CA TYR A 27 2.31 -15.07 -13.84
C TYR A 27 1.88 -15.33 -12.40
N ASN A 28 1.85 -16.60 -11.98
CA ASN A 28 1.47 -16.98 -10.61
C ASN A 28 2.43 -16.40 -9.56
N ASN A 29 3.75 -16.45 -9.82
CA ASN A 29 4.74 -15.85 -8.92
C ASN A 29 4.55 -14.35 -8.74
N ASN A 30 4.28 -13.62 -9.84
CA ASN A 30 4.05 -12.17 -9.78
C ASN A 30 2.79 -11.83 -8.98
N TYR A 31 1.71 -12.61 -9.14
CA TYR A 31 0.49 -12.43 -8.37
C TYR A 31 0.70 -12.70 -6.87
N ASP A 32 1.37 -13.79 -6.52
CA ASP A 32 1.66 -14.13 -5.12
C ASP A 32 2.59 -13.10 -4.45
N LEU A 33 3.57 -12.58 -5.20
CA LEU A 33 4.45 -11.53 -4.74
C LEU A 33 3.68 -10.22 -4.50
N LEU A 34 2.85 -9.80 -5.46
CA LEU A 34 2.01 -8.61 -5.31
C LEU A 34 1.09 -8.72 -4.10
N LYS A 35 0.42 -9.87 -3.93
CA LYS A 35 -0.44 -10.14 -2.77
C LYS A 35 0.32 -9.99 -1.45
N LYS A 36 1.53 -10.56 -1.34
CA LYS A 36 2.38 -10.43 -0.14
C LYS A 36 2.82 -8.99 0.12
N ASN A 37 3.14 -8.24 -0.93
CA ASN A 37 3.51 -6.83 -0.82
C ASN A 37 2.33 -5.98 -0.32
N ILE A 38 1.14 -6.15 -0.89
CA ILE A 38 -0.09 -5.48 -0.43
C ILE A 38 -0.33 -5.78 1.06
N GLN A 39 -0.34 -7.05 1.44
CA GLN A 39 -0.57 -7.46 2.84
C GLN A 39 0.48 -6.86 3.78
N THR A 40 1.72 -6.75 3.33
CA THR A 40 2.79 -6.14 4.12
C THR A 40 2.57 -4.65 4.30
N LEU A 41 2.28 -3.91 3.23
CA LEU A 41 2.07 -2.46 3.30
C LEU A 41 0.82 -2.10 4.10
N VAL A 42 -0.30 -2.79 3.88
CA VAL A 42 -1.53 -2.62 4.68
C VAL A 42 -1.25 -2.85 6.17
N ARG A 43 -0.51 -3.92 6.51
CA ARG A 43 -0.12 -4.20 7.90
C ARG A 43 0.79 -3.11 8.47
N GLN A 44 1.74 -2.59 7.69
CA GLN A 44 2.62 -1.51 8.16
C GLN A 44 1.83 -0.22 8.39
N ALA A 45 0.97 0.18 7.45
CA ALA A 45 0.08 1.33 7.61
C ALA A 45 -0.72 1.24 8.92
N ALA A 46 -1.37 0.10 9.16
CA ALA A 46 -2.14 -0.14 10.38
C ALA A 46 -1.29 -0.08 11.67
N ARG A 47 -0.09 -0.69 11.66
CA ARG A 47 0.80 -0.76 12.83
C ARG A 47 1.31 0.62 13.23
N TRP A 48 1.77 1.41 12.27
CA TRP A 48 2.31 2.74 12.55
C TRP A 48 1.22 3.73 12.96
N SER A 49 0.05 3.69 12.33
CA SER A 49 -1.09 4.48 12.80
C SER A 49 -1.57 4.07 14.19
N THR A 50 -1.50 2.78 14.53
CA THR A 50 -1.81 2.33 15.91
C THR A 50 -0.77 2.83 16.91
N ALA A 51 0.52 2.76 16.56
CA ALA A 51 1.61 3.26 17.40
C ALA A 51 1.45 4.77 17.69
N SER A 52 1.10 5.56 16.67
CA SER A 52 0.81 6.99 16.82
C SER A 52 -0.20 7.29 17.94
N LYS A 53 -1.28 6.49 18.04
CA LYS A 53 -2.30 6.65 19.09
C LYS A 53 -1.81 6.29 20.49
N GLN A 54 -0.71 5.53 20.58
CA GLN A 54 -0.11 5.08 21.84
C GLN A 54 1.05 5.98 22.27
N ASP A 55 1.47 6.94 21.43
CA ASP A 55 2.57 7.84 21.74
C ASP A 55 2.13 8.99 22.65
N ASP A 56 2.85 9.13 23.77
CA ASP A 56 2.68 10.25 24.69
C ASP A 56 3.21 11.57 24.09
N SER A 57 4.33 11.49 23.37
CA SER A 57 4.94 12.64 22.69
C SER A 57 4.22 12.95 21.39
N SER A 58 3.63 14.14 21.30
CA SER A 58 2.90 14.57 20.09
C SER A 58 3.78 14.63 18.83
N MET A 59 5.06 14.93 18.97
CA MET A 59 6.00 14.93 17.84
C MET A 59 6.24 13.52 17.30
N ILE A 60 6.39 12.53 18.21
CA ILE A 60 6.56 11.12 17.81
C ILE A 60 5.24 10.55 17.28
N ALA A 61 4.11 10.95 17.86
CA ALA A 61 2.79 10.56 17.36
C ALA A 61 2.61 10.97 15.89
N VAL A 62 2.97 12.20 15.51
CA VAL A 62 2.93 12.68 14.12
C VAL A 62 3.88 11.88 13.23
N LEU A 63 5.10 11.60 13.69
CA LEU A 63 6.07 10.79 12.94
C LEU A 63 5.48 9.42 12.57
N HIS A 64 4.93 8.70 13.55
CA HIS A 64 4.32 7.40 13.31
C HIS A 64 3.04 7.49 12.47
N ALA A 65 2.23 8.55 12.64
CA ALA A 65 1.04 8.74 11.81
C ALA A 65 1.41 8.96 10.34
N ASN A 66 2.46 9.75 10.08
CA ASN A 66 2.99 9.99 8.73
C ASN A 66 3.57 8.73 8.11
N TYR A 67 4.21 7.84 8.88
CA TYR A 67 4.59 6.51 8.38
C TYR A 67 3.36 5.67 8.02
N GLY A 68 2.32 5.69 8.86
CA GLY A 68 1.04 5.03 8.57
C GLY A 68 0.45 5.47 7.23
N ALA A 69 0.33 6.78 7.02
CA ALA A 69 -0.13 7.38 5.77
C ALA A 69 0.80 7.07 4.59
N GLY A 70 2.11 7.12 4.79
CA GLY A 70 3.10 6.78 3.76
C GLY A 70 2.93 5.35 3.22
N TYR A 71 2.71 4.37 4.10
CA TYR A 71 2.45 2.99 3.69
C TYR A 71 1.09 2.81 3.00
N LEU A 72 0.08 3.57 3.38
CA LEU A 72 -1.22 3.61 2.68
C LEU A 72 -1.03 4.09 1.23
N TRP A 73 -0.32 5.21 1.03
CA TRP A 73 -0.10 5.74 -0.31
C TRP A 73 0.79 4.83 -1.14
N ALA A 74 1.80 4.21 -0.52
CA ALA A 74 2.64 3.21 -1.19
C ALA A 74 1.83 2.00 -1.69
N VAL A 75 0.85 1.51 -0.93
CA VAL A 75 0.03 0.38 -1.41
C VAL A 75 -0.91 0.77 -2.54
N LYS A 76 -1.46 2.00 -2.49
CA LYS A 76 -2.33 2.53 -3.56
C LYS A 76 -1.56 2.89 -4.85
N ASP A 77 -0.26 3.12 -4.76
CA ASP A 77 0.61 3.36 -5.91
C ASP A 77 0.92 2.06 -6.70
N ILE A 78 0.97 0.92 -6.01
CA ILE A 78 1.33 -0.38 -6.63
C ILE A 78 0.14 -1.29 -6.93
N ALA A 79 -1.06 -0.96 -6.44
CA ALA A 79 -2.25 -1.81 -6.56
C ALA A 79 -3.54 -0.99 -6.60
N THR A 80 -4.55 -1.51 -7.32
CA THR A 80 -5.89 -0.93 -7.31
C THR A 80 -6.63 -1.24 -6.02
N ASP A 81 -7.62 -0.42 -5.68
CA ASP A 81 -8.51 -0.63 -4.52
C ASP A 81 -9.09 -2.07 -4.49
N ASP A 82 -9.60 -2.57 -5.61
CA ASP A 82 -10.08 -3.96 -5.75
C ASP A 82 -9.01 -5.02 -5.42
N GLN A 83 -7.78 -4.81 -5.89
CA GLN A 83 -6.67 -5.74 -5.61
C GLN A 83 -6.32 -5.71 -4.12
N ILE A 84 -6.35 -4.52 -3.50
CA ILE A 84 -6.08 -4.33 -2.08
C ILE A 84 -7.13 -5.04 -1.23
N GLU A 85 -8.41 -4.81 -1.51
CA GLU A 85 -9.52 -5.44 -0.77
C GLU A 85 -9.46 -6.97 -0.87
N LYS A 86 -9.21 -7.52 -2.06
CA LYS A 86 -9.09 -8.98 -2.27
C LYS A 86 -7.86 -9.59 -1.60
N ALA A 87 -6.71 -8.92 -1.66
CA ALA A 87 -5.46 -9.45 -1.13
C ALA A 87 -5.38 -9.36 0.40
N ALA A 88 -5.87 -8.28 0.98
CA ALA A 88 -5.79 -8.01 2.42
C ALA A 88 -7.08 -8.35 3.20
N GLY A 89 -8.22 -8.52 2.52
CA GLY A 89 -9.49 -8.83 3.17
C GLY A 89 -10.05 -7.66 3.99
N ILE A 90 -9.86 -6.43 3.50
CA ILE A 90 -10.29 -5.19 4.16
C ILE A 90 -11.29 -4.42 3.32
N ASN A 91 -11.97 -3.44 3.92
CA ASN A 91 -12.65 -2.38 3.19
C ASN A 91 -11.67 -1.20 3.02
N ILE A 92 -11.22 -0.94 1.80
CA ILE A 92 -10.12 0.02 1.55
C ILE A 92 -10.52 1.45 1.91
N ARG A 93 -11.77 1.84 1.62
CA ARG A 93 -12.27 3.18 1.95
C ARG A 93 -12.32 3.44 3.45
N LYS A 94 -12.81 2.46 4.23
CA LYS A 94 -12.80 2.55 5.70
C LYS A 94 -11.37 2.60 6.22
N PHE A 95 -10.48 1.78 5.68
CA PHE A 95 -9.08 1.73 6.08
C PHE A 95 -8.38 3.08 5.83
N GLU A 96 -8.50 3.63 4.62
CA GLU A 96 -7.98 4.93 4.23
C GLU A 96 -8.47 6.05 5.16
N ASN A 97 -9.78 6.10 5.41
CA ASN A 97 -10.37 7.10 6.30
C ASN A 97 -9.79 7.03 7.73
N GLU A 98 -9.61 5.82 8.28
CA GLU A 98 -9.04 5.66 9.63
C GLU A 98 -7.56 6.10 9.68
N ILE A 99 -6.76 5.75 8.67
CA ILE A 99 -5.35 6.14 8.59
C ILE A 99 -5.20 7.66 8.48
N ILE A 100 -5.95 8.30 7.57
CA ILE A 100 -5.90 9.75 7.35
C ILE A 100 -6.41 10.49 8.59
N LYS A 101 -7.48 10.01 9.22
CA LYS A 101 -7.99 10.60 10.46
C LYS A 101 -6.94 10.59 11.57
N ILE A 102 -6.22 9.49 11.75
CA ILE A 102 -5.15 9.40 12.76
C ILE A 102 -4.01 10.38 12.44
N GLN A 103 -3.65 10.54 11.16
CA GLN A 103 -2.66 11.52 10.73
C GLN A 103 -3.09 12.95 11.05
N ASP A 104 -4.33 13.31 10.72
CA ASP A 104 -4.93 14.62 10.97
C ASP A 104 -4.98 14.92 12.47
N GLU A 105 -5.53 14.00 13.28
CA GLU A 105 -5.59 14.12 14.73
C GLU A 105 -4.20 14.31 15.38
N ALA A 106 -3.20 13.56 14.92
CA ALA A 106 -1.83 13.70 15.42
C ALA A 106 -1.23 15.06 15.04
N THR A 107 -1.47 15.51 13.81
CA THR A 107 -0.95 16.79 13.29
C THR A 107 -1.54 17.96 14.05
N VAL A 108 -2.86 17.99 14.22
CA VAL A 108 -3.57 19.01 15.00
C VAL A 108 -3.10 19.00 16.46
N ARG A 109 -2.94 17.82 17.08
CA ARG A 109 -2.44 17.71 18.46
C ARG A 109 -1.02 18.27 18.60
N MET A 110 -0.17 18.06 17.62
CA MET A 110 1.21 18.58 17.62
C MET A 110 1.23 20.10 17.43
N SER A 111 0.50 20.63 16.45
CA SER A 111 0.47 22.08 16.18
C SER A 111 -0.07 22.90 17.36
N GLN A 112 -1.04 22.36 18.10
CA GLN A 112 -1.58 23.00 19.31
C GLN A 112 -0.57 23.12 20.45
N LEU A 113 0.32 22.14 20.62
CA LEU A 113 1.34 22.15 21.68
C LEU A 113 2.64 22.85 21.26
N CYS A 114 2.87 22.94 19.96
CA CYS A 114 4.12 23.37 19.37
C CYS A 114 3.81 24.34 18.22
N SER A 115 3.27 25.51 18.55
CA SER A 115 2.78 26.50 17.58
C SER A 115 3.85 26.96 16.57
N GLU A 116 5.13 26.93 16.94
CA GLU A 116 6.25 27.22 16.04
C GLU A 116 6.39 26.21 14.88
N TYR A 117 5.94 24.97 15.10
CA TYR A 117 5.94 23.91 14.11
C TYR A 117 4.58 23.71 13.45
N GLY A 118 3.59 24.52 13.84
CA GLY A 118 2.29 24.59 13.19
C GLY A 118 2.38 25.30 11.83
N PRO A 119 1.39 25.09 10.96
CA PRO A 119 1.40 25.71 9.65
C PRO A 119 1.03 27.20 9.75
N GLU A 120 1.71 28.03 8.97
CA GLU A 120 1.42 29.47 8.90
C GLU A 120 -0.05 29.73 8.45
N PRO A 121 -0.71 30.76 8.99
CA PRO A 121 -2.06 31.12 8.57
C PRO A 121 -2.14 31.39 7.06
N SER A 122 -3.02 30.66 6.38
CA SER A 122 -3.24 30.75 4.93
C SER A 122 -4.66 30.33 4.58
N TYR A 123 -5.05 30.53 3.33
CA TYR A 123 -6.34 30.05 2.82
C TYR A 123 -6.53 28.53 3.06
N LEU A 124 -5.48 27.74 2.85
CA LEU A 124 -5.56 26.29 2.99
C LEU A 124 -5.58 25.85 4.46
N THR A 125 -4.81 26.49 5.33
CA THR A 125 -4.82 26.14 6.77
C THR A 125 -6.12 26.56 7.45
N ALA A 126 -6.77 27.63 6.97
CA ALA A 126 -8.12 27.99 7.39
C ALA A 126 -9.17 26.94 6.98
N LEU A 127 -9.09 26.42 5.74
CA LEU A 127 -9.99 25.35 5.28
C LEU A 127 -9.71 24.01 5.97
N GLY A 128 -8.44 23.71 6.26
CA GLY A 128 -8.00 22.48 6.92
C GLY A 128 -8.25 22.43 8.43
N GLY A 129 -8.61 23.55 9.06
CA GLY A 129 -8.82 23.62 10.51
C GLY A 129 -7.53 23.74 11.33
N GLU A 130 -6.41 24.05 10.69
CA GLU A 130 -5.08 24.16 11.30
C GLU A 130 -4.61 25.62 11.48
N GLY A 131 -5.33 26.59 10.91
CA GLY A 131 -4.98 28.02 10.91
C GLY A 131 -5.78 28.85 11.91
N SER A 132 -5.66 28.55 13.22
CA SER A 132 -6.30 29.30 14.32
C SER A 132 -5.30 29.96 15.25
#